data_AF-A0A851KHK0-F1
#
_entry.id   AF-A0A851KHK0-F1
#
_cell.length_a   1.000
_cell.length_b   1.000
_cell.length_c   1.000
_cell.angle_alpha   90.00
_cell.angle_beta   90.00
_cell.angle_gamma   90.00
#
_symmetry.space_group_name_H-M   'P 1'
#
loop_
_entity.id
_entity.type
_entity.pdbx_description
1 polymer ?
#
loop_
_entity_poly.entity_id
_entity_poly.type
_entity_poly.pdbx_seq_one_letter_code
_entity_poly.pdbx_strand_id
1 'polypeptide(L)'
;MESGAGKHWTEEEVKALLSVWSEKNIRKQLHGTLRNKGIFIYIAKRLQELGVCRDWKQCRAKYKNLKYEYRTVKYAHNSGDVTKTMKFFHDLDAILRYEPVTQLAAEENGRCSATETQLNTSPTTDSTQ
;
A
#
# COMPACT_ATOMS: atom_id res chain seq x y z
N MET A 1 14.86 -11.12 -19.07
CA MET A 1 15.17 -10.22 -17.93
C MET A 1 13.88 -9.49 -17.57
N GLU A 2 13.02 -10.09 -16.75
CA GLU A 2 11.81 -9.43 -16.25
C GLU A 2 12.14 -8.77 -14.91
N SER A 3 12.35 -7.46 -14.97
CA SER A 3 12.55 -6.63 -13.78
C SER A 3 11.31 -6.70 -12.91
N GLY A 4 11.49 -7.09 -11.65
CA GLY A 4 10.45 -7.17 -10.61
C GLY A 4 9.86 -5.80 -10.25
N ALA A 5 9.11 -5.21 -11.18
CA ALA A 5 8.50 -3.88 -11.14
C ALA A 5 7.33 -3.75 -10.14
N GLY A 6 7.33 -4.54 -9.06
CA GLY A 6 6.29 -4.51 -8.03
C GLY A 6 6.78 -4.44 -6.58
N LYS A 7 8.08 -4.67 -6.32
CA LYS A 7 8.60 -4.73 -4.94
C LYS A 7 9.28 -3.44 -4.46
N HIS A 8 9.98 -2.72 -5.34
CA HIS A 8 10.75 -1.54 -4.95
C HIS A 8 10.02 -0.28 -5.41
N TRP A 9 9.54 0.52 -4.46
CA TRP A 9 9.08 1.88 -4.69
C TRP A 9 10.25 2.82 -4.48
N THR A 10 10.58 3.67 -5.46
CA THR A 10 11.59 4.72 -5.27
C THR A 10 11.04 5.86 -4.41
N GLU A 11 11.92 6.73 -3.95
CA GLU A 11 11.52 7.88 -3.15
C GLU A 11 10.62 8.83 -3.94
N GLU A 12 10.93 9.05 -5.21
CA GLU A 12 10.17 9.89 -6.14
C GLU A 12 8.77 9.33 -6.36
N GLU A 13 8.64 8.01 -6.54
CA GLU A 13 7.35 7.35 -6.69
C GLU A 13 6.49 7.47 -5.42
N VAL A 14 7.12 7.37 -4.24
CA VAL A 14 6.41 7.56 -2.97
C VAL A 14 5.98 9.01 -2.79
N LYS A 15 6.84 9.98 -3.12
CA LYS A 15 6.50 11.41 -3.08
C LYS A 15 5.35 11.73 -4.04
N ALA A 16 5.35 11.16 -5.24
CA ALA A 16 4.25 11.31 -6.19
C ALA A 16 2.95 10.74 -5.62
N LEU A 17 3.00 9.56 -4.98
CA LEU A 17 1.83 8.96 -4.33
C LEU A 17 1.29 9.82 -3.19
N LEU A 18 2.17 10.36 -2.34
CA LEU A 18 1.80 11.24 -1.24
C LEU A 18 1.19 12.55 -1.75
N SER A 19 1.74 13.11 -2.83
CA SER A 19 1.21 14.31 -3.48
C SER A 19 -0.23 14.09 -3.96
N VAL A 20 -0.48 13.04 -4.74
CA VAL A 20 -1.83 12.68 -5.22
C VAL A 20 -2.77 12.37 -4.05
N TRP A 21 -2.29 11.64 -3.04
CA TRP A 21 -3.09 11.34 -1.85
C TRP A 21 -3.45 12.61 -1.06
N SER A 22 -2.58 13.62 -1.02
CA SER A 22 -2.87 14.88 -0.32
C SER A 22 -4.00 15.70 -0.95
N GLU A 23 -4.44 15.38 -2.17
CA GLU A 23 -5.59 16.04 -2.80
C GLU A 23 -6.88 15.89 -1.93
N LYS A 24 -7.58 17.00 -1.72
CA LYS A 24 -8.72 17.08 -0.76
C LYS A 24 -9.86 16.11 -1.09
N ASN A 25 -10.16 15.94 -2.38
CA ASN A 25 -11.18 15.00 -2.88
C ASN A 25 -10.78 13.53 -2.63
N ILE A 26 -9.50 13.18 -2.78
CA ILE A 26 -8.99 11.84 -2.55
C ILE A 26 -9.02 11.52 -1.06
N ARG A 27 -8.51 12.42 -0.21
CA ARG A 27 -8.61 12.27 1.26
C ARG A 27 -10.05 12.04 1.71
N LYS A 28 -10.97 12.94 1.37
CA LYS A 28 -12.39 12.83 1.77
C LYS A 28 -13.01 11.48 1.37
N GLN A 29 -12.71 11.00 0.16
CA GLN A 29 -13.25 9.73 -0.32
C GLN A 29 -12.61 8.52 0.34
N LEU A 30 -11.30 8.53 0.60
CA LEU A 30 -10.61 7.45 1.32
C LEU A 30 -11.07 7.33 2.78
N HIS A 31 -11.56 8.42 3.37
CA HIS A 31 -12.11 8.43 4.72
C HIS A 31 -13.57 7.99 4.77
N GLY A 32 -14.37 8.34 3.77
CA GLY A 32 -15.81 8.11 3.78
C GLY A 32 -16.28 6.72 3.33
N THR A 33 -15.41 5.84 2.79
CA THR A 33 -15.86 4.54 2.28
C THR A 33 -14.82 3.42 2.32
N LEU A 34 -15.30 2.21 2.63
CA LEU A 34 -14.55 0.95 2.49
C LEU A 34 -14.43 0.51 1.03
N ARG A 35 -15.35 0.95 0.15
CA ARG A 35 -15.36 0.61 -1.28
C ARG A 35 -14.54 1.63 -2.08
N ASN A 36 -13.25 1.68 -1.82
CA ASN A 36 -12.32 2.66 -2.38
C ASN A 36 -11.57 2.20 -3.66
N LYS A 37 -11.98 1.08 -4.29
CA LYS A 37 -11.34 0.58 -5.53
C LYS A 37 -11.27 1.66 -6.62
N GLY A 38 -12.36 2.38 -6.86
CA GLY A 38 -12.41 3.45 -7.86
C GLY A 38 -11.41 4.57 -7.58
N ILE A 39 -11.18 4.88 -6.30
CA ILE A 39 -10.21 5.90 -5.88
C ILE A 39 -8.79 5.44 -6.18
N PHE A 40 -8.45 4.17 -5.90
CA PHE A 40 -7.12 3.66 -6.23
C PHE A 40 -6.88 3.53 -7.72
N ILE A 41 -7.91 3.26 -8.53
CA ILE A 41 -7.82 3.34 -9.99
C ILE A 41 -7.52 4.77 -10.44
N TYR A 42 -8.21 5.76 -9.85
CA TYR A 42 -7.97 7.17 -10.13
C TYR A 42 -6.54 7.59 -9.73
N ILE A 43 -6.08 7.20 -8.54
CA ILE A 43 -4.71 7.46 -8.07
C ILE A 43 -3.68 6.85 -9.04
N ALA A 44 -3.87 5.61 -9.49
CA ALA A 44 -2.97 4.96 -10.43
C ALA A 44 -2.86 5.73 -11.76
N LYS A 45 -3.99 6.24 -12.29
CA LYS A 45 -3.99 7.09 -13.49
C LYS A 45 -3.23 8.40 -13.27
N ARG A 46 -3.47 9.07 -12.14
CA ARG A 46 -2.76 10.30 -11.77
C ARG A 46 -1.26 10.08 -11.60
N LEU A 47 -0.85 8.95 -11.04
CA LEU A 47 0.57 8.57 -10.96
C LEU A 47 1.18 8.35 -12.34
N GLN A 48 0.44 7.72 -13.26
CA GLN A 48 0.91 7.53 -14.63
C GLN A 48 1.12 8.86 -15.36
N GLU A 49 0.26 9.86 -15.14
CA GLU A 49 0.44 11.24 -15.65
C GLU A 49 1.73 11.90 -15.12
N LEU A 50 2.20 11.48 -13.94
CA LEU A 50 3.46 11.93 -13.32
C LEU A 50 4.66 11.04 -13.71
N GLY A 51 4.49 10.11 -14.66
CA GLY A 51 5.54 9.18 -15.10
C GLY A 51 5.74 7.96 -14.20
N VAL A 52 4.85 7.73 -13.22
CA VAL A 52 4.92 6.61 -12.28
C VAL A 52 3.94 5.51 -12.70
N CYS A 53 4.47 4.46 -13.34
CA CYS A 53 3.67 3.34 -13.84
C CYS A 53 3.40 2.29 -12.75
N ARG A 54 2.32 2.47 -11.98
CA ARG A 54 1.89 1.53 -10.91
C ARG A 54 0.41 1.17 -11.03
N ASP A 55 0.08 -0.10 -10.84
CA ASP A 55 -1.30 -0.58 -10.80
C ASP A 55 -2.02 -0.12 -9.51
N TRP A 56 -3.35 0.00 -9.56
CA TRP A 56 -4.16 0.42 -8.42
C TRP A 56 -3.99 -0.50 -7.21
N LYS A 57 -3.73 -1.80 -7.42
CA LYS A 57 -3.43 -2.75 -6.34
C LYS A 57 -2.12 -2.41 -5.65
N GLN A 58 -1.09 -2.04 -6.42
CA GLN A 58 0.21 -1.64 -5.88
C GLN A 58 0.09 -0.32 -5.12
N CYS A 59 -0.65 0.65 -5.66
CA CYS A 59 -0.94 1.92 -4.99
C CYS A 59 -1.64 1.68 -3.64
N ARG A 60 -2.67 0.82 -3.62
CA ARG A 60 -3.39 0.45 -2.39
C ARG A 60 -2.49 -0.23 -1.37
N ALA A 61 -1.67 -1.18 -1.80
CA ALA A 61 -0.72 -1.86 -0.92
C ALA A 61 0.27 -0.86 -0.30
N LYS A 62 0.85 0.02 -1.11
CA LYS A 62 1.81 1.03 -0.64
C LYS A 62 1.15 2.03 0.31
N TYR A 63 -0.05 2.50 0.00
CA TYR A 63 -0.87 3.33 0.89
C TYR A 63 -1.07 2.68 2.27
N LYS A 64 -1.47 1.40 2.31
CA LYS A 64 -1.65 0.68 3.59
C LYS A 64 -0.33 0.57 4.36
N ASN A 65 0.77 0.29 3.67
CA ASN A 65 2.09 0.19 4.29
C ASN A 65 2.54 1.51 4.92
N LEU A 66 2.41 2.62 4.17
CA LEU A 66 2.76 3.95 4.66
C LEU A 66 1.95 4.35 5.90
N LYS A 67 0.64 4.08 5.91
CA LYS A 67 -0.19 4.32 7.10
C LYS A 67 0.24 3.48 8.29
N TYR A 68 0.60 2.22 8.06
CA TYR A 68 1.06 1.33 9.12
C TYR A 68 2.39 1.79 9.71
N GLU A 69 3.37 2.10 8.87
CA GLU A 69 4.67 2.65 9.31
C GLU A 69 4.49 3.93 10.12
N TYR A 70 3.67 4.87 9.62
CA TYR A 70 3.36 6.11 10.34
C TYR A 70 2.74 5.87 11.71
N ARG A 71 1.74 4.99 11.81
CA ARG A 71 1.13 4.64 13.09
C ARG A 71 2.13 3.99 14.05
N THR A 72 3.02 3.15 13.53
CA THR A 72 4.07 2.48 14.31
C THR A 72 5.05 3.50 14.91
N VAL A 73 5.55 4.43 14.09
CA VAL A 73 6.46 5.50 14.55
C VAL A 73 5.75 6.44 15.53
N LYS A 74 4.52 6.87 15.22
CA LYS A 74 3.72 7.74 16.08
C LYS A 74 3.44 7.11 17.45
N TYR A 75 3.13 5.82 17.48
CA TYR A 75 2.94 5.08 18.72
C TYR A 75 4.24 4.99 19.54
N ALA A 76 5.37 4.67 18.89
CA ALA A 76 6.67 4.62 19.56
C ALA A 76 7.03 5.97 20.20
N HIS A 77 6.85 7.08 19.46
CA HIS A 77 7.08 8.44 19.96
C HIS A 77 6.20 8.77 21.17
N ASN A 78 4.91 8.40 21.12
CA ASN A 78 3.99 8.60 22.24
C ASN A 78 4.37 7.75 23.48
N SER A 79 5.04 6.62 23.29
CA SER A 79 5.57 5.79 24.38
C SER A 79 6.96 6.22 24.87
N GLY A 80 7.53 7.31 24.33
CA GLY A 80 8.84 7.85 24.72
C GLY A 80 10.03 7.36 23.89
N ASP A 81 9.81 6.42 22.96
CA ASP A 81 10.85 5.98 22.02
C ASP A 81 10.88 6.86 20.77
N VAL A 82 11.65 7.94 20.86
CA VAL A 82 11.89 8.88 19.75
C VAL A 82 12.90 8.39 18.72
N THR A 83 13.56 7.24 18.98
CA THR A 83 14.62 6.71 18.09
C THR A 83 14.04 6.10 16.83
N LYS A 84 12.79 5.61 16.89
CA LYS A 84 12.08 5.16 15.68
C LYS A 84 11.76 6.34 14.79
N THR A 85 12.18 6.25 13.53
CA THR A 85 11.92 7.28 12.53
C THR A 85 11.43 6.63 11.24
N MET A 86 10.75 7.40 10.40
CA MET A 86 10.46 7.04 9.03
C MET A 86 10.65 8.26 8.13
N LYS A 87 11.12 8.03 6.91
CA LYS A 87 11.47 9.13 5.99
C LYS A 87 10.31 10.08 5.69
N PHE A 88 9.11 9.52 5.51
CA PHE A 88 7.91 10.28 5.12
C PHE A 88 7.00 10.64 6.30
N PHE A 89 7.55 10.69 7.52
CA PHE A 89 6.74 10.91 8.73
C PHE A 89 5.98 12.24 8.66
N HIS A 90 6.67 13.32 8.35
CA HIS A 90 6.08 14.67 8.32
C HIS A 90 5.05 14.85 7.21
N ASP A 91 5.32 14.32 6.02
CA ASP A 91 4.37 14.35 4.90
C ASP A 91 3.07 13.61 5.27
N LEU A 92 3.20 12.42 5.87
CA LEU A 92 2.05 11.65 6.33
C LEU A 92 1.34 12.32 7.51
N ASP A 93 2.06 12.93 8.43
CA ASP A 93 1.48 13.66 9.55
C ASP A 93 0.65 14.85 9.04
N ALA A 94 1.14 15.60 8.05
CA ALA A 94 0.40 16.70 7.42
C ALA A 94 -0.86 16.22 6.68
N ILE A 95 -0.81 15.05 6.05
CA ILE A 95 -1.96 14.45 5.36
C ILE A 95 -3.00 13.94 6.36
N LEU A 96 -2.56 13.27 7.43
CA LEU A 96 -3.40 12.50 8.36
C LEU A 96 -3.87 13.29 9.60
N ARG A 97 -3.22 14.41 9.97
CA ARG A 97 -3.63 15.22 11.15
C ARG A 97 -5.01 15.85 11.05
N TYR A 98 -5.49 16.08 9.83
CA TYR A 98 -6.80 16.69 9.59
C TYR A 98 -7.94 15.67 9.57
N GLU A 99 -7.65 14.42 9.91
CA GLU A 99 -8.64 13.36 9.95
C GLU A 99 -9.26 13.30 11.35
N PRO A 100 -10.58 13.53 11.52
CA PRO A 100 -11.21 13.33 12.81
C PRO A 100 -10.98 11.88 13.21
N VAL A 101 -10.36 11.70 14.38
CA VAL A 101 -10.07 10.39 14.96
C VAL A 101 -11.40 9.73 15.30
N THR A 102 -11.99 9.02 14.34
CA THR A 102 -12.92 7.95 14.68
C THR A 102 -12.06 6.78 15.11
N GLN A 103 -11.84 6.74 16.42
CA GLN A 103 -11.14 5.71 17.16
C GLN A 103 -11.87 4.38 16.92
N LEU A 104 -11.39 3.58 15.96
CA LEU A 104 -11.74 2.17 15.87
C LEU A 104 -10.48 1.36 16.11
N ALA A 105 -10.47 0.76 17.31
CA ALA A 105 -9.58 -0.28 17.75
C ALA A 105 -9.64 -1.50 16.83
N ALA A 106 -8.54 -2.25 16.82
CA ALA A 106 -8.43 -3.63 16.33
C ALA A 106 -8.74 -3.88 14.84
N GLU A 107 -7.70 -3.87 14.01
CA GLU A 107 -7.59 -4.89 12.95
C GLU A 107 -6.15 -5.40 12.94
N GLU A 108 -5.89 -6.28 13.90
CA GLU A 108 -4.71 -7.14 13.91
C GLU A 108 -4.93 -8.28 12.91
N ASN A 109 -3.99 -8.39 11.97
CA ASN A 109 -3.48 -9.60 11.32
C ASN A 109 -4.42 -10.71 10.81
N GLY A 110 -4.26 -11.04 9.52
CA GLY A 110 -4.78 -12.28 8.91
C GLY A 110 -4.17 -12.59 7.55
N ARG A 111 -2.82 -12.62 7.49
CA ARG A 111 -1.93 -13.41 6.63
C ARG A 111 -2.62 -14.29 5.55
N CYS A 112 -2.39 -13.98 4.27
CA CYS A 112 -2.59 -14.95 3.18
C CYS A 112 -1.47 -16.02 3.24
N SER A 113 -1.83 -17.26 3.60
CA SER A 113 -1.03 -18.43 3.21
C SER A 113 -1.46 -18.85 1.82
N ALA A 114 -0.60 -18.65 0.82
CA ALA A 114 -0.70 -19.35 -0.44
C ALA A 114 -0.28 -20.80 -0.17
N THR A 115 -1.23 -21.71 -0.01
CA THR A 115 -0.99 -23.14 -0.20
C THR A 115 -1.17 -23.45 -1.68
N GLU A 116 -0.07 -23.84 -2.31
CA GLU A 116 0.00 -24.44 -3.64
C GLU A 116 -1.14 -25.44 -3.84
N THR A 117 -1.97 -25.20 -4.86
CA THR A 117 -2.85 -26.23 -5.40
C THR A 117 -2.20 -26.74 -6.68
N GLN A 118 -1.73 -27.98 -6.59
CA GLN A 118 -1.08 -28.79 -7.60
C GLN A 118 -1.79 -28.70 -8.96
N LEU A 119 -1.01 -28.38 -10.01
CA LEU A 119 -1.40 -28.62 -11.38
C LEU A 119 -1.17 -30.10 -11.68
N ASN A 120 -2.26 -30.77 -12.04
CA ASN A 120 -2.28 -32.11 -12.61
C ASN A 120 -1.57 -32.12 -13.98
N THR A 121 -0.50 -32.90 -14.13
CA THR A 121 -0.06 -33.42 -15.41
C THR A 121 0.38 -34.88 -15.24
N SER A 122 -0.32 -35.75 -15.96
CA SER A 122 -0.21 -37.21 -15.98
C SER A 122 1.21 -37.72 -16.26
N PRO A 123 1.60 -38.89 -15.70
CA PRO A 123 2.85 -39.54 -16.04
C PRO A 123 2.75 -40.24 -17.41
N THR A 124 3.68 -39.90 -18.29
CA THR A 124 4.12 -40.68 -19.45
C THR A 124 4.93 -41.88 -19.01
N THR A 125 4.65 -43.07 -19.57
CA THR A 125 5.55 -44.14 -20.06
C THR A 125 4.64 -45.34 -20.39
N ASP A 126 4.76 -46.03 -21.50
CA ASP A 126 5.89 -46.92 -21.76
C ASP A 126 5.90 -47.43 -23.22
N SER A 127 7.08 -47.86 -23.63
CA SER A 127 7.48 -48.30 -24.97
C SER A 127 7.02 -49.73 -25.30
N THR A 128 6.82 -49.95 -26.60
CA THR A 128 7.33 -51.09 -27.40
C THR A 128 7.49 -52.46 -26.72
N GLN A 129 6.68 -53.44 -27.11
CA GLN A 129 7.06 -54.51 -28.06
C GLN A 129 5.83 -55.24 -28.60
#